data_AF-A0A4Q5QG22-F1
#
_entry.id   AF-A0A4Q5QG22-F1
#
_cell.length_a   1.000
_cell.length_b   1.000
_cell.length_c   1.000
_cell.angle_alpha   90.00
_cell.angle_beta   90.00
_cell.angle_gamma   90.00
#
_symmetry.space_group_name_H-M   'P 1'
#
loop_
_entity.id
_entity.type
_entity.pdbx_description
1 polymer ?
#
loop_
_entity_poly.entity_id
_entity_poly.type
_entity_poly.pdbx_seq_one_letter_code
_entity_poly.pdbx_strand_id
1 'polypeptide(L)'
;MREDYQLATASLGAVTTTAADQAAVHDYALAEKSPATRRAYRSDFAAFTAWCARRALDPIPAAPEAVAAFIADQANAGLRALTLGRRVAAIAYAHSLAGLEA
;
A
#
# COMPACT_ATOMS: atom_id res chain seq x y z
N MET A 1 -8.71 37.58 -37.61
CA MET A 1 -7.73 37.62 -36.51
C MET A 1 -8.18 36.58 -35.48
N ARG A 2 -7.52 35.40 -35.51
CA ARG A 2 -7.56 34.24 -34.57
C ARG A 2 -8.92 33.53 -34.43
N GLU A 3 -9.19 32.35 -35.04
CA GLU A 3 -8.61 31.00 -34.80
C GLU A 3 -8.26 30.79 -33.33
N ASP A 4 -8.88 29.85 -32.61
CA ASP A 4 -8.31 29.17 -31.42
C ASP A 4 -9.30 28.09 -30.94
N TYR A 5 -9.23 26.88 -31.51
CA TYR A 5 -8.57 25.70 -30.94
C TYR A 5 -9.49 24.87 -30.03
N GLN A 6 -10.24 23.98 -30.68
CA GLN A 6 -10.93 22.87 -30.04
C GLN A 6 -9.88 21.92 -29.46
N LEU A 7 -9.66 21.98 -28.15
CA LEU A 7 -8.86 20.99 -27.42
C LEU A 7 -9.63 19.67 -27.39
N ALA A 8 -9.33 18.79 -28.35
CA ALA A 8 -9.62 17.37 -28.24
C ALA A 8 -8.82 16.82 -27.06
N THR A 9 -9.49 16.63 -25.92
CA THR A 9 -8.94 15.86 -24.80
C THR A 9 -8.82 14.41 -25.25
N ALA A 10 -7.63 14.03 -25.72
CA ALA A 10 -7.29 12.63 -25.90
C ALA A 10 -7.35 11.97 -24.51
N SER A 11 -8.38 11.14 -24.30
CA SER A 11 -8.42 10.23 -23.16
C SER A 11 -7.23 9.29 -23.30
N LEU A 12 -6.17 9.52 -22.53
CA LEU A 12 -5.13 8.51 -22.31
C LEU A 12 -5.83 7.30 -21.71
N GLY A 13 -5.99 6.25 -22.50
CA GLY A 13 -6.64 5.00 -22.06
C GLY A 13 -5.98 4.52 -20.78
N ALA A 14 -6.79 4.21 -19.77
CA ALA A 14 -6.30 3.67 -18.51
C ALA A 14 -5.52 2.39 -18.80
N VAL A 15 -4.22 2.39 -18.50
CA VAL A 15 -3.39 1.18 -18.53
C VAL A 15 -4.02 0.22 -17.53
N THR A 16 -4.64 -0.84 -18.04
CA THR A 16 -5.25 -1.87 -17.20
C THR A 16 -4.21 -2.96 -17.02
N THR A 17 -3.47 -2.88 -15.92
CA THR A 17 -2.47 -3.89 -15.53
C THR A 17 -3.15 -5.23 -15.31
N THR A 18 -2.59 -6.31 -15.85
CA THR A 18 -3.17 -7.65 -15.74
C THR A 18 -2.74 -8.34 -14.45
N ALA A 19 -3.46 -9.40 -14.02
CA ALA A 19 -3.09 -10.19 -12.84
C ALA A 19 -1.68 -10.84 -12.95
N ALA A 20 -1.19 -11.07 -14.17
CA ALA A 20 0.16 -11.57 -14.42
C ALA A 20 1.22 -10.48 -14.23
N ASP A 21 0.93 -9.24 -14.64
CA ASP A 21 1.79 -8.09 -14.38
C ASP A 21 1.88 -7.80 -12.87
N GLN A 22 0.75 -7.92 -12.17
CA GLN A 22 0.65 -7.83 -10.72
C GLN A 22 1.51 -8.88 -9.99
N ALA A 23 1.41 -10.15 -10.38
CA ALA A 23 2.23 -11.22 -9.82
C ALA A 23 3.73 -11.04 -10.10
N ALA A 24 4.11 -10.57 -11.30
CA ALA A 24 5.50 -10.29 -11.63
C ALA A 24 6.06 -9.13 -10.79
N VAL A 25 5.29 -8.06 -10.61
CA VAL A 25 5.64 -6.94 -9.72
C VAL A 25 5.82 -7.43 -8.28
N HIS A 26 4.94 -8.33 -7.81
CA HIS A 26 5.05 -8.95 -6.49
C HIS A 26 6.37 -9.72 -6.32
N ASP A 27 6.69 -10.60 -7.28
CA ASP A 27 7.89 -11.42 -7.22
C ASP A 27 9.18 -10.60 -7.32
N TYR A 28 9.22 -9.56 -8.16
CA TYR A 28 10.34 -8.64 -8.20
C TYR A 28 10.47 -7.83 -6.90
N ALA A 29 9.35 -7.36 -6.36
CA ALA A 29 9.33 -6.66 -5.07
C ALA A 29 9.79 -7.55 -3.91
N LEU A 30 9.59 -8.86 -3.99
CA LEU A 30 10.10 -9.84 -3.03
C LEU A 30 11.61 -10.08 -3.19
N ALA A 31 12.07 -10.24 -4.42
CA ALA A 31 13.47 -10.50 -4.75
C ALA A 31 14.39 -9.31 -4.43
N GLU A 32 13.88 -8.09 -4.49
CA GLU A 32 14.64 -6.86 -4.25
C GLU A 32 14.88 -6.56 -2.75
N LYS A 33 14.09 -7.15 -1.83
CA LYS A 33 14.10 -6.74 -0.42
C LYS A 33 15.13 -7.52 0.41
N SER A 34 16.08 -6.77 0.99
CA SER A 34 17.07 -7.30 1.93
C SER A 34 16.40 -8.03 3.13
N PRO A 35 17.09 -8.99 3.77
CA PRO A 35 16.59 -9.65 4.98
C PRO A 35 16.23 -8.67 6.10
N ALA A 36 16.97 -7.56 6.22
CA ALA A 36 16.68 -6.49 7.18
C ALA A 36 15.34 -5.81 6.87
N THR A 37 15.07 -5.51 5.59
CA THR A 37 13.80 -4.92 5.14
C THR A 37 12.62 -5.85 5.41
N ARG A 38 12.78 -7.16 5.15
CA ARG A 38 11.72 -8.16 5.42
C ARG A 38 11.40 -8.27 6.92
N ARG A 39 12.42 -8.19 7.78
CA ARG A 39 12.24 -8.16 9.24
C ARG A 39 11.52 -6.89 9.70
N ALA A 40 11.92 -5.74 9.17
CA ALA A 40 11.29 -4.45 9.44
C ALA A 40 9.80 -4.46 9.07
N TYR A 41 9.45 -5.00 7.89
CA TYR A 41 8.06 -5.11 7.45
C TYR A 41 7.24 -6.05 8.32
N ARG A 42 7.78 -7.20 8.73
CA ARG A 42 7.10 -8.10 9.67
C ARG A 42 6.75 -7.38 10.98
N SER A 43 7.69 -6.66 11.57
CA SER A 43 7.46 -5.93 12.81
C SER A 43 6.42 -4.81 12.64
N ASP A 44 6.48 -4.09 11.53
CA ASP A 44 5.52 -3.03 11.22
C ASP A 44 4.10 -3.58 11.02
N PHE A 45 3.98 -4.69 10.29
CA PHE A 45 2.71 -5.37 10.06
C PHE A 45 2.15 -5.97 11.35
N ALA A 46 2.98 -6.56 12.21
CA ALA A 46 2.56 -7.07 13.52
C ALA A 46 1.94 -5.98 14.42
N ALA A 47 2.45 -4.75 14.32
CA ALA A 47 1.86 -3.63 15.03
C ALA A 47 0.51 -3.20 14.45
N PHE A 48 0.32 -3.31 13.13
CA PHE A 48 -1.00 -3.12 12.51
C PHE A 48 -1.98 -4.23 12.92
N THR A 49 -1.58 -5.51 12.88
CA THR A 49 -2.44 -6.62 13.28
C THR A 49 -2.88 -6.51 14.75
N ALA A 50 -1.96 -6.13 15.64
CA ALA A 50 -2.29 -5.86 17.04
C ALA A 50 -3.28 -4.69 17.18
N TRP A 51 -3.15 -3.66 16.35
CA TRP A 51 -4.07 -2.52 16.34
C TRP A 51 -5.47 -2.91 15.83
N CYS A 52 -5.54 -3.71 14.77
CA CYS A 52 -6.79 -4.27 14.23
C CYS A 52 -7.49 -5.17 15.26
N ALA A 53 -6.74 -6.05 15.94
CA ALA A 53 -7.29 -6.95 16.96
C ALA A 53 -7.99 -6.19 18.10
N ARG A 54 -7.44 -5.06 18.55
CA ARG A 54 -8.07 -4.19 19.57
C ARG A 54 -9.37 -3.53 19.10
N ARG A 55 -9.63 -3.51 17.80
CA ARG A 55 -10.78 -2.87 17.16
C ARG A 55 -11.72 -3.85 16.46
N ALA A 56 -11.48 -5.16 16.60
CA ALA A 56 -12.21 -6.22 15.91
C ALA A 56 -12.26 -6.00 14.37
N LEU A 57 -11.14 -5.57 13.80
CA LEU A 57 -10.96 -5.41 12.36
C LEU A 57 -10.10 -6.53 11.79
N ASP A 58 -10.33 -6.88 10.53
CA ASP A 58 -9.47 -7.82 9.81
C ASP A 58 -8.22 -7.11 9.28
N PRO A 59 -7.01 -7.62 9.56
CA PRO A 59 -5.79 -7.04 9.04
C PRO A 59 -5.49 -7.46 7.58
N ILE A 60 -6.11 -8.56 7.11
CA ILE A 60 -6.08 -9.02 5.71
C ILE A 60 -7.43 -9.72 5.40
N PRO A 61 -8.16 -9.31 4.34
CA PRO A 61 -8.00 -8.03 3.63
C PRO A 61 -8.34 -6.86 4.58
N ALA A 62 -7.44 -5.89 4.70
CA ALA A 62 -7.73 -4.66 5.42
C ALA A 62 -8.57 -3.72 4.56
N ALA A 63 -9.62 -3.15 5.14
CA ALA A 63 -10.30 -2.02 4.55
C ALA A 63 -9.36 -0.81 4.43
N PRO A 64 -9.38 -0.04 3.32
CA PRO A 64 -8.57 1.17 3.18
C PRO A 64 -8.75 2.17 4.34
N GLU A 65 -9.97 2.27 4.88
CA GLU A 65 -10.32 3.10 6.03
C GLU A 65 -9.59 2.64 7.30
N ALA A 66 -9.42 1.33 7.48
CA ALA A 66 -8.68 0.76 8.61
C ALA A 66 -7.19 1.12 8.53
N VAL A 67 -6.61 1.09 7.32
CA VAL A 67 -5.22 1.51 7.09
C VAL A 67 -5.06 3.01 7.37
N ALA A 68 -5.96 3.84 6.85
CA ALA A 68 -5.93 5.29 7.10
C ALA A 68 -6.06 5.63 8.60
N ALA A 69 -7.02 5.00 9.29
CA ALA A 69 -7.24 5.18 10.71
C ALA A 69 -6.03 4.74 11.55
N PHE A 70 -5.38 3.63 11.18
CA PHE A 70 -4.15 3.18 11.82
C PHE A 70 -3.03 4.22 11.65
N ILE A 71 -2.79 4.72 10.44
CA ILE A 71 -1.73 5.69 10.20
C ILE A 71 -1.98 7.00 10.96
N ALA A 72 -3.24 7.45 11.02
CA ALA A 72 -3.63 8.62 11.81
C ALA A 72 -3.36 8.42 13.31
N ASP A 73 -3.73 7.26 13.88
CA ASP A 73 -3.45 6.91 15.28
C ASP A 73 -1.95 6.92 15.59
N GLN A 74 -1.14 6.34 14.70
CA GLN A 74 0.31 6.30 14.85
C GLN A 74 0.97 7.69 14.70
N ALA A 75 0.42 8.56 13.84
CA ALA A 75 0.86 9.94 13.70
C ALA A 75 0.56 10.75 14.96
N ASN A 76 -0.64 10.58 15.52
CA ASN A 76 -1.04 11.21 16.80
C ASN A 76 -0.18 10.71 17.97
N ALA A 77 0.30 9.47 17.92
CA ALA A 77 1.27 8.92 18.85
C ALA A 77 2.72 9.44 18.63
N GLY A 78 2.94 10.36 17.69
CA GLY A 78 4.22 11.03 17.47
C GLY A 78 5.20 10.28 16.58
N LEU A 79 4.77 9.24 15.84
CA LEU A 79 5.68 8.56 14.91
C LEU A 79 6.07 9.45 13.73
N ARG A 80 7.34 9.35 13.34
CA ARG A 80 7.90 10.09 12.21
C ARG A 80 7.31 9.61 10.89
N ALA A 81 7.12 10.54 9.94
CA ALA A 81 6.60 10.25 8.60
C ALA A 81 7.31 9.07 7.89
N LEU A 82 8.63 8.97 8.02
CA LEU A 82 9.40 7.85 7.47
C LEU A 82 8.95 6.48 8.02
N THR A 83 8.63 6.42 9.31
CA THR A 83 8.12 5.18 9.93
C THR A 83 6.69 4.88 9.46
N LEU A 84 5.86 5.91 9.32
CA LEU A 84 4.50 5.76 8.80
C LEU A 84 4.50 5.22 7.37
N GLY A 85 5.34 5.78 6.49
CA GLY A 85 5.51 5.29 5.12
C GLY A 85 5.97 3.84 5.07
N ARG A 86 6.90 3.44 5.95
CA ARG A 86 7.35 2.05 6.05
C ARG A 86 6.25 1.10 6.52
N ARG A 87 5.39 1.55 7.45
CA ARG A 87 4.22 0.78 7.89
C ARG A 87 3.19 0.59 6.77
N VAL A 88 2.91 1.63 5.98
CA VAL A 88 2.04 1.50 4.78
C VAL A 88 2.63 0.48 3.81
N ALA A 89 3.93 0.57 3.51
CA ALA A 89 4.61 -0.38 2.64
C ALA A 89 4.57 -1.82 3.19
N ALA A 90 4.69 -2.00 4.50
CA ALA A 90 4.58 -3.31 5.14
C ALA A 90 3.17 -3.90 5.04
N ILE A 91 2.12 -3.07 5.18
CA ILE A 91 0.73 -3.49 5.02
C ILE A 91 0.46 -3.90 3.56
N ALA A 92 0.85 -3.08 2.59
CA ALA A 92 0.71 -3.40 1.17
C ALA A 92 1.47 -4.70 0.82
N TYR A 93 2.70 -4.84 1.32
CA TYR A 93 3.49 -6.05 1.15
C TYR A 93 2.82 -7.31 1.72
N ALA A 94 2.17 -7.19 2.89
CA ALA A 94 1.44 -8.30 3.49
C ALA A 94 0.20 -8.70 2.68
N HIS A 95 -0.53 -7.74 2.11
CA HIS A 95 -1.66 -8.00 1.21
C HIS A 95 -1.20 -8.73 -0.05
N SER A 96 -0.14 -8.22 -0.68
CA SER A 96 0.44 -8.81 -1.88
C SER A 96 0.93 -10.25 -1.60
N LEU A 97 1.54 -10.52 -0.45
CA LEU A 97 1.91 -11.88 0.00
C LEU A 97 0.70 -12.81 0.23
N ALA A 98 -0.47 -12.26 0.50
CA ALA A 98 -1.72 -13.01 0.65
C ALA A 98 -2.47 -13.19 -0.68
N GLY A 99 -1.89 -12.76 -1.81
CA GLY A 99 -2.53 -12.79 -3.13
C GLY A 99 -3.61 -11.73 -3.31
N LEU A 100 -3.57 -10.66 -2.51
CA LEU A 100 -4.51 -9.56 -2.53
C LEU A 100 -3.73 -8.31 -2.96
N GLU A 101 -3.74 -7.99 -4.25
CA GLU A 101 -3.16 -6.75 -4.73
C GLU A 101 -4.14 -5.60 -4.40
N ALA A 102 -3.62 -4.52 -3.80
CA ALA A 102 -4.39 -3.33 -3.43
C ALA A 102 -4.37 -2.29 -4.55
#